data_AF-A0A5K1CGC1-F1
#
_entry.id   AF-A0A5K1CGC1-F1
#
_cell.length_a   1.000
_cell.length_b   1.000
_cell.length_c   1.000
_cell.angle_alpha   90.00
_cell.angle_beta   90.00
_cell.angle_gamma   90.00
#
_symmetry.space_group_name_H-M   'P 1'
#
loop_
_entity.id
_entity.type
_entity.pdbx_description
1 polymer ?
#
loop_
_entity_poly.entity_id
_entity_poly.type
_entity_poly.pdbx_seq_one_letter_code
_entity_poly.pdbx_strand_id
1 'polypeptide(L)' 'SFADIYDVDHFIEVLKHDINIVRDLPSEFLWSTREYYAAGIRETRVKSAPVHASANWYLDNVLPILQ' A
#
# COMPACT_ATOMS: atom_id res chain seq x y z
N SER A 1 1.16 -9.92 14.75
CA SER A 1 0.23 -9.41 13.73
C SER A 1 0.06 -7.91 13.94
N PHE A 2 -0.46 -7.15 12.98
CA PHE A 2 -0.73 -5.72 13.18
C PHE A 2 -1.66 -5.47 14.38
N ALA A 3 -2.68 -6.33 14.53
CA ALA A 3 -3.62 -6.27 15.65
C ALA A 3 -3.00 -6.57 17.02
N ASP A 4 -1.83 -7.22 17.07
CA ASP A 4 -1.15 -7.55 18.34
C ASP A 4 -0.41 -6.32 18.92
N ILE A 5 -0.21 -5.26 18.12
CA ILE A 5 0.59 -4.09 18.47
C ILE A 5 -0.15 -2.76 18.28
N TYR A 6 -1.36 -2.79 17.72
CA TYR A 6 -2.15 -1.60 17.40
C TYR A 6 -3.63 -1.83 17.67
N ASP A 7 -4.31 -0.78 18.14
CA ASP A 7 -5.77 -0.75 18.24
C ASP A 7 -6.35 -0.59 16.82
N VAL A 8 -6.81 -1.71 16.25
CA VAL A 8 -7.35 -1.77 14.90
C VAL A 8 -8.65 -0.98 14.79
N ASP A 9 -9.49 -1.01 15.81
CA ASP A 9 -10.79 -0.33 15.77
C ASP A 9 -10.58 1.19 15.83
N HIS A 10 -9.66 1.67 16.68
CA HIS A 10 -9.29 3.08 16.69
C HIS A 10 -8.66 3.52 15.36
N PHE A 11 -7.78 2.70 14.78
CA PHE A 11 -7.18 3.00 13.47
C PHE A 11 -8.23 3.15 12.37
N ILE A 12 -9.20 2.23 12.32
CA ILE A 12 -10.30 2.29 11.35
C ILE A 12 -11.16 3.52 11.59
N GLU A 13 -11.56 3.77 12.84
CA GLU A 13 -12.46 4.86 13.20
C GLU A 13 -11.87 6.24 12.88
N VAL A 14 -10.57 6.43 13.11
CA VAL A 14 -9.87 7.69 12.80
C VAL A 14 -9.84 7.96 11.30
N LEU A 15 -9.65 6.93 10.47
CA LEU A 15 -9.41 7.08 9.03
C LEU A 15 -10.65 6.84 8.16
N LYS A 16 -11.78 6.45 8.75
CA LYS A 16 -12.99 6.02 8.02
C LYS A 16 -13.56 7.04 7.03
N HIS A 17 -13.23 8.32 7.21
CA HIS A 17 -13.70 9.41 6.34
C HIS A 17 -12.65 9.88 5.32
N ASP A 18 -11.39 9.49 5.52
CA ASP A 18 -10.28 9.91 4.66
C ASP A 18 -9.99 8.84 3.60
N ILE A 19 -10.10 7.56 3.97
CA ILE A 19 -9.78 6.43 3.10
C ILE A 19 -10.74 5.26 3.31
N ASN A 20 -10.95 4.47 2.26
CA ASN A 20 -11.69 3.21 2.34
C ASN A 20 -10.80 2.11 2.91
N ILE A 21 -11.20 1.54 4.05
CA ILE A 21 -10.46 0.45 4.71
C ILE A 21 -11.21 -0.86 4.50
N VAL A 22 -10.54 -1.85 3.92
CA VAL A 22 -11.06 -3.21 3.71
C VAL A 22 -10.28 -4.20 4.57
N ARG A 23 -10.99 -5.19 5.14
CA ARG A 23 -10.38 -6.23 5.98
C ARG A 23 -9.81 -7.39 5.16
N ASP A 24 -10.48 -7.71 4.05
CA ASP A 24 -10.06 -8.75 3.12
C ASP A 24 -9.51 -8.12 1.85
N LEU A 25 -8.47 -8.74 1.29
CA LEU A 25 -7.83 -8.26 0.07
C LEU A 25 -8.79 -8.44 -1.12
N PRO A 26 -9.14 -7.36 -1.84
CA PRO A 26 -10.00 -7.47 -3.01
C PRO A 26 -9.39 -8.36 -4.10
N SER A 27 -10.25 -9.01 -4.89
CA SER A 27 -9.87 -10.02 -5.89
C SER A 27 -8.87 -9.51 -6.94
N GLU A 28 -9.01 -8.24 -7.32
CA GLU A 28 -8.17 -7.50 -8.25
C GLU A 28 -6.73 -7.31 -7.74
N PHE A 29 -6.52 -7.44 -6.43
CA PHE A 29 -5.22 -7.31 -5.78
C PHE A 29 -4.64 -8.64 -5.29
N LEU A 30 -5.21 -9.79 -5.69
CA LEU A 30 -4.68 -11.12 -5.30
C LEU A 30 -3.23 -11.36 -5.74
N TRP A 31 -2.72 -10.60 -6.70
CA TRP A 31 -1.31 -10.63 -7.10
C TRP A 31 -0.35 -10.10 -6.01
N SER A 32 -0.85 -9.33 -5.04
CA SER A 32 -0.06 -8.66 -3.99
C SER A 32 0.32 -9.61 -2.84
N THR A 33 0.99 -10.70 -3.16
CA THR A 33 1.42 -11.72 -2.19
C THR A 33 2.79 -11.43 -1.60
N ARG A 34 3.13 -12.11 -0.50
CA ARG A 34 4.47 -12.02 0.12
C ARG A 34 5.56 -12.44 -0.86
N GLU A 35 5.31 -13.49 -1.64
CA GLU A 35 6.22 -14.06 -2.63
C GLU A 35 6.48 -13.05 -3.75
N TYR A 36 5.44 -12.33 -4.19
CA TYR A 36 5.58 -11.26 -5.18
C TYR A 36 6.51 -10.14 -4.68
N TYR A 37 6.37 -9.67 -3.44
CA TYR A 37 7.26 -8.65 -2.90
C TYR A 37 8.67 -9.15 -2.53
N ALA A 38 8.84 -10.45 -2.32
CA ALA A 38 10.16 -11.05 -2.14
C ALA A 38 10.98 -11.05 -3.44
N ALA A 39 10.33 -10.99 -4.61
CA ALA A 39 11.03 -10.93 -5.90
C ALA A 39 11.83 -9.64 -6.07
N GLY A 40 13.14 -9.77 -6.36
CA GLY A 40 14.05 -8.63 -6.54
C GLY A 40 13.81 -7.79 -7.80
N ILE A 41 13.08 -8.34 -8.77
CA ILE A 41 12.68 -7.69 -10.02
C ILE A 41 11.15 -7.83 -10.14
N ARG A 42 10.43 -6.70 -10.08
CA ARG A 42 8.97 -6.61 -10.20
C ARG A 42 8.58 -5.18 -10.55
N GLU A 43 7.41 -5.01 -11.15
CA GLU A 43 6.94 -3.71 -11.67
C GLU A 43 6.70 -2.67 -10.56
N THR A 44 6.19 -3.11 -9.41
CA THR A 44 5.95 -2.25 -8.24
C THR A 44 7.22 -1.81 -7.51
N ARG A 45 8.40 -2.30 -7.90
CA ARG A 45 9.66 -2.01 -7.19
C ARG A 45 10.27 -0.71 -7.70
N VAL A 46 10.22 0.31 -6.86
CA VAL A 46 10.92 1.58 -7.09
C VAL A 46 12.38 1.48 -6.62
N LYS A 47 13.34 1.72 -7.54
CA LYS A 47 14.80 1.71 -7.23
C LYS A 47 15.40 3.09 -7.09
N SER A 48 14.78 4.10 -7.70
CA SER A 48 15.37 5.41 -7.94
C SER A 48 14.38 6.51 -7.59
N ALA A 49 13.78 6.43 -6.41
CA ALA A 49 12.98 7.52 -5.88
C ALA A 49 13.91 8.72 -5.56
N PRO A 50 13.57 9.94 -6.00
CA PRO A 50 14.29 11.14 -5.58
C PRO A 50 14.31 11.29 -4.06
N VAL A 51 15.42 11.78 -3.49
CA VAL A 51 15.58 11.99 -2.03
C VAL A 51 14.50 12.92 -1.45
N HIS A 52 13.94 13.79 -2.28
CA HIS A 52 12.87 14.73 -1.93
C HIS A 52 11.71 14.64 -2.94
N ALA A 53 11.29 13.41 -3.28
CA ALA A 53 10.12 13.21 -4.13
C ALA A 53 8.88 13.88 -3.52
N SER A 54 8.12 14.61 -4.34
CA SER A 54 6.83 15.17 -3.93
C SER A 54 5.78 14.07 -3.83
N ALA A 55 4.67 14.33 -3.15
CA ALA A 55 3.54 13.40 -3.13
C ALA A 55 3.06 13.02 -4.54
N ASN A 56 3.00 14.00 -5.46
CA ASN A 56 2.60 13.77 -6.86
C ASN A 56 3.56 12.82 -7.58
N TRP A 57 4.86 12.89 -7.31
CA TRP A 57 5.82 11.95 -7.90
C TRP A 57 5.46 10.50 -7.56
N TYR A 58 5.01 10.23 -6.32
CA TYR A 58 4.59 8.89 -5.94
C TYR A 58 3.31 8.45 -6.65
N LEU A 59 2.32 9.35 -6.81
CA LEU A 59 1.09 9.06 -7.55
C LEU A 59 1.36 8.70 -9.01
N ASP A 60 2.33 9.37 -9.63
CA ASP A 60 2.65 9.19 -11.05
C ASP A 60 3.59 8.00 -11.34
N ASN A 61 4.40 7.58 -10.37
CA ASN A 61 5.53 6.66 -10.62
C ASN A 61 5.48 5.34 -9.82
N VAL A 62 4.54 5.18 -8.88
CA VAL A 62 4.44 3.97 -8.06
C VAL A 62 3.21 3.16 -8.43
N LEU A 63 3.44 1.88 -8.76
CA LEU A 63 2.38 0.92 -9.00
C LEU A 63 1.94 0.25 -7.68
N PRO A 64 0.65 -0.11 -7.55
CA PRO A 64 -0.42 0.20 -8.49
C PRO A 64 -0.79 1.68 -8.39
N ILE A 65 -1.08 2.32 -9.53
CA ILE A 65 -1.66 3.67 -9.52
C ILE A 65 -3.07 3.50 -8.99
N LEU A 66 -3.29 3.92 -7.74
CA LEU A 66 -4.61 3.98 -7.13
C LEU A 66 -5.36 5.11 -7.83
N GLN A 67 -6.37 4.76 -8.65
CA GLN A 67 -7.26 5.71 -9.31
C GLN A 67 -8.34 6.23 -8.37
#